data_AF-A0A0V0I767-F1
#
_entry.id   AF-A0A0V0I767-F1
#
_cell.length_a   1.000
_cell.length_b   1.000
_cell.length_c   1.000
_cell.angle_alpha   90.00
_cell.angle_beta   90.00
_cell.angle_gamma   90.00
#
_symmetry.space_group_name_H-M   'P 1'
#
loop_
_entity.id
_entity.type
_entity.pdbx_description
1 polymer ?
#
loop_
_entity_poly.entity_id
_entity_poly.type
_entity_poly.pdbx_seq_one_letter_code
_entity_poly.pdbx_strand_id
1 'polypeptide(L)'
;MEDYIKENYGEVKPKNSSEEALQRWRKLCWLVKNPKRRFRFTANLSKRFEARAIQRSNQEKLRVAVLVSQAALSFIQGVSYTVPEEVKDAGFQICGDELGSIVEGHNLRKLKVHGAVEGIAEKLSTSTTDGICTSADLLSRRKEIYGINKFIESPPRSFWIFVWEALQDTTLMILGVCAFVSLVVGIMTEGWPKGAHDGLGIVASILLVVFVTATSDYRQSLQFKDLDKEKKKITVQVTRNGYRQKISIYDLLPGDIVHLAIGDQVPADGLFLSGFSLLIDESSLTGESEPINVTAENPFLLSGTKVRDGSCKMLITTVGMRTQWGKLMATLSEGGDDETPLQVKLNGVATIIGKIGLFFAVITFAVLVQGLYSRKLGEGPNGAGLWMMPKKCWNTLPLQLQLLWLLFLRGFLWL
;
A
#
# COMPACT_ATOMS: atom_id res chain seq x y z
N MET A 1 40.52 5.09 -60.92
CA MET A 1 39.79 5.48 -59.68
C MET A 1 38.31 5.12 -59.77
N GLU A 2 37.64 5.32 -60.91
CA GLU A 2 36.23 4.90 -61.07
C GLU A 2 36.06 3.37 -61.01
N ASP A 3 36.98 2.59 -61.60
CA ASP A 3 36.94 1.12 -61.54
C ASP A 3 37.11 0.59 -60.11
N TYR A 4 38.07 1.15 -59.35
CA TYR A 4 38.30 0.80 -57.94
C TYR A 4 37.07 1.01 -57.05
N ILE A 5 36.27 2.06 -57.30
CA ILE A 5 35.04 2.33 -56.53
C ILE A 5 33.94 1.31 -56.91
N LYS A 6 33.84 0.97 -58.20
CA LYS A 6 32.83 0.03 -58.69
C LYS A 6 33.09 -1.40 -58.19
N GLU A 7 34.36 -1.80 -58.16
CA GLU A 7 34.79 -3.16 -57.81
C GLU A 7 34.74 -3.42 -56.30
N ASN A 8 35.19 -2.47 -55.46
CA ASN A 8 35.22 -2.66 -54.00
C ASN A 8 33.91 -2.29 -53.28
N TYR A 9 33.06 -1.45 -53.86
CA TYR A 9 31.92 -0.87 -53.13
C TYR A 9 30.56 -1.00 -53.81
N GLY A 10 30.51 -1.52 -55.04
CA GLY A 10 29.28 -1.83 -55.76
C GLY A 10 28.52 -0.61 -56.31
N GLU A 11 27.69 -0.82 -57.32
CA GLU A 11 26.95 0.24 -58.00
C GLU A 11 25.66 0.59 -57.23
N VAL A 12 25.60 1.78 -56.64
CA VAL A 12 24.39 2.24 -55.92
C VAL A 12 23.33 2.71 -56.91
N LYS A 13 22.25 1.94 -57.02
CA LYS A 13 21.10 2.29 -57.88
C LYS A 13 20.42 3.60 -57.42
N PRO A 14 19.92 4.41 -58.36
CA PRO A 14 19.28 5.70 -58.05
C PRO A 14 17.94 5.61 -57.30
N LYS A 15 17.29 4.44 -57.28
CA LYS A 15 16.04 4.18 -56.52
C LYS A 15 16.12 2.84 -55.79
N ASN A 16 15.56 2.77 -54.58
CA ASN A 16 15.41 1.57 -53.73
C ASN A 16 16.71 0.80 -53.41
N SER A 17 17.80 1.51 -53.12
CA SER A 17 19.02 0.88 -52.60
C SER A 17 18.86 0.47 -51.14
N SER A 18 19.45 -0.66 -50.75
CA SER A 18 19.46 -1.13 -49.36
C SER A 18 20.17 -0.14 -48.44
N GLU A 19 19.75 -0.09 -47.18
CA GLU A 19 20.29 0.87 -46.20
C GLU A 19 21.80 0.68 -45.98
N GLU A 20 22.29 -0.55 -46.06
CA GLU A 20 23.70 -0.89 -45.99
C GLU A 20 24.50 -0.32 -47.17
N ALA A 21 23.96 -0.37 -48.39
CA ALA A 21 24.62 0.19 -49.58
C ALA A 21 24.73 1.73 -49.49
N LEU A 22 23.68 2.39 -48.97
CA LEU A 22 23.70 3.84 -48.74
C LEU A 22 24.69 4.25 -47.64
N GLN A 23 24.83 3.45 -46.58
CA GLN A 23 25.82 3.69 -45.52
C GLN A 23 27.27 3.52 -46.03
N ARG A 24 27.54 2.49 -46.85
CA ARG A 24 28.85 2.31 -47.51
C ARG A 24 29.18 3.51 -48.40
N TRP A 25 28.22 4.01 -49.17
CA TRP A 25 28.41 5.21 -49.99
C TRP A 25 28.72 6.45 -49.15
N ARG A 26 28.03 6.67 -48.02
CA ARG A 26 28.31 7.81 -47.12
C ARG A 26 29.74 7.78 -46.56
N LYS A 27 30.28 6.61 -46.23
CA LYS A 27 31.68 6.46 -45.81
C LYS A 27 32.68 6.80 -46.92
N LEU A 28 32.27 6.78 -48.18
CA LEU A 28 33.11 7.12 -49.34
C LEU A 28 33.01 8.59 -49.77
N CYS A 29 32.00 9.34 -49.30
CA CYS A 29 31.75 10.73 -49.70
C CYS A 29 32.88 11.71 -49.36
N TRP A 30 33.88 11.34 -48.57
CA TRP A 30 35.08 12.15 -48.33
C TRP A 30 36.15 11.98 -49.43
N LEU A 31 36.17 10.82 -50.10
CA LEU A 31 37.13 10.49 -51.18
C LEU A 31 36.72 11.12 -52.53
N VAL A 32 35.41 11.34 -52.72
CA VAL A 32 34.86 11.86 -53.98
C VAL A 32 34.96 13.40 -54.00
N LYS A 33 35.98 13.93 -54.69
CA LYS A 33 36.23 15.39 -54.83
C LYS A 33 35.14 16.17 -55.56
N ASN A 34 34.25 15.52 -56.33
CA ASN A 34 33.23 16.20 -57.13
C ASN A 34 31.95 16.51 -56.31
N PRO A 35 31.63 17.80 -56.03
CA PRO A 35 30.54 18.17 -55.13
C PRO A 35 29.15 17.75 -55.63
N LYS A 36 28.91 17.69 -56.96
CA LYS A 36 27.62 17.25 -57.52
C LYS A 36 27.33 15.76 -57.25
N ARG A 37 28.35 14.91 -57.14
CA ARG A 37 28.19 13.47 -56.82
C ARG A 37 28.02 13.22 -55.32
N ARG A 38 28.55 14.11 -54.47
CA ARG A 38 28.53 13.98 -53.00
C ARG A 38 27.13 14.03 -52.41
N PHE A 39 26.21 14.80 -53.00
CA PHE A 39 24.84 15.00 -52.48
C PHE A 39 23.74 14.26 -53.26
N ARG A 40 24.10 13.41 -54.22
CA ARG A 40 23.13 12.71 -55.07
C ARG A 40 22.25 11.70 -54.31
N PHE A 41 22.69 11.25 -53.14
CA PHE A 41 22.00 10.26 -52.30
C PHE A 41 21.69 10.78 -50.90
N THR A 42 21.22 12.02 -50.78
CA THR A 42 20.64 12.52 -49.53
C THR A 42 19.32 11.80 -49.29
N ALA A 43 19.17 11.19 -48.11
CA ALA A 43 17.93 10.54 -47.74
C ALA A 43 16.82 11.59 -47.72
N ASN A 44 15.75 11.37 -48.48
CA ASN A 44 14.61 12.29 -48.50
C ASN A 44 13.86 12.15 -47.16
N LEU A 45 14.26 12.95 -46.18
CA LEU A 45 13.82 12.81 -44.78
C LEU A 45 12.31 12.96 -44.65
N SER A 46 11.69 13.87 -45.43
CA SER A 46 10.24 14.08 -45.46
C SER A 46 9.46 12.80 -45.77
N LYS A 47 9.84 12.08 -46.83
CA LYS A 47 9.19 10.79 -47.18
C LYS A 47 9.36 9.72 -46.12
N ARG A 48 10.49 9.70 -45.38
CA ARG A 48 10.68 8.77 -44.25
C ARG A 48 9.83 9.16 -43.05
N PHE A 49 9.64 10.46 -42.78
CA PHE A 49 8.71 10.93 -41.75
C PHE A 49 7.26 10.58 -42.10
N GLU A 50 6.84 10.79 -43.35
CA GLU A 50 5.51 10.39 -43.83
C GLU A 50 5.28 8.88 -43.71
N ALA A 51 6.24 8.06 -44.15
CA ALA A 51 6.13 6.60 -44.04
C ALA A 51 6.04 6.11 -42.59
N ARG A 52 6.82 6.70 -41.67
CA ARG A 52 6.74 6.40 -40.24
C ARG A 52 5.42 6.86 -39.61
N ALA A 53 4.90 8.01 -40.04
CA ALA A 53 3.60 8.51 -39.58
C ALA A 53 2.47 7.57 -40.00
N ILE A 54 2.48 7.10 -41.24
CA ILE A 54 1.52 6.11 -41.75
C ILE A 54 1.65 4.78 -40.99
N GLN A 55 2.87 4.30 -40.69
CA GLN A 55 3.07 3.09 -39.91
C GLN A 55 2.53 3.20 -38.47
N ARG A 56 2.71 4.34 -37.80
CA ARG A 56 2.14 4.57 -36.46
C ARG A 56 0.61 4.58 -36.50
N SER A 57 0.03 5.31 -37.45
CA SER A 57 -1.43 5.33 -37.66
C SER A 57 -1.99 3.92 -37.90
N ASN A 58 -1.29 3.11 -38.71
CA ASN A 58 -1.70 1.74 -38.96
C ASN A 58 -1.54 0.86 -37.72
N GLN A 59 -0.47 1.01 -36.94
CA GLN A 59 -0.28 0.27 -35.69
C GLN A 59 -1.35 0.60 -34.64
N GLU A 60 -1.74 1.87 -34.53
CA GLU A 60 -2.83 2.31 -33.65
C GLU A 60 -4.15 1.69 -34.08
N LYS A 61 -4.48 1.75 -35.39
CA LYS A 61 -5.68 1.10 -35.94
C LYS A 61 -5.68 -0.42 -35.72
N LEU A 62 -4.53 -1.07 -35.85
CA LEU A 62 -4.38 -2.51 -35.61
C LEU A 62 -4.57 -2.86 -34.14
N ARG A 63 -4.01 -2.05 -33.22
CA ARG A 63 -4.23 -2.21 -31.78
C ARG A 63 -5.69 -2.04 -31.42
N VAL A 64 -6.35 -1.01 -31.95
CA VAL A 64 -7.79 -0.79 -31.75
C VAL A 64 -8.60 -1.96 -32.30
N ALA A 65 -8.29 -2.44 -33.51
CA ALA A 65 -8.98 -3.57 -34.11
C ALA A 65 -8.78 -4.87 -33.30
N VAL A 66 -7.58 -5.12 -32.77
CA VAL A 66 -7.29 -6.27 -31.90
C VAL A 66 -8.05 -6.17 -30.58
N LEU A 67 -8.05 -4.98 -29.94
CA LEU A 67 -8.83 -4.73 -28.72
C LEU A 67 -10.33 -4.93 -28.95
N VAL A 68 -10.86 -4.40 -30.04
CA VAL A 68 -12.27 -4.56 -30.43
C VAL A 68 -12.59 -6.03 -30.75
N SER A 69 -11.68 -6.75 -31.42
CA SER A 69 -11.84 -8.18 -31.69
C SER A 69 -11.76 -9.02 -30.42
N GLN A 70 -10.92 -8.66 -29.46
CA GLN A 70 -10.81 -9.32 -28.17
C GLN A 70 -12.05 -9.07 -27.32
N ALA A 71 -12.57 -7.84 -27.32
CA ALA A 71 -13.85 -7.48 -26.71
C ALA A 71 -15.04 -8.16 -27.41
N ALA A 72 -14.99 -8.33 -28.73
CA ALA A 72 -16.02 -9.05 -29.48
C ALA A 72 -15.95 -10.57 -29.23
N LEU A 73 -14.76 -11.16 -29.07
CA LEU A 73 -14.61 -12.57 -28.69
C LEU A 73 -15.08 -12.83 -27.27
N SER A 74 -14.77 -11.94 -26.32
CA SER A 74 -15.34 -12.02 -24.96
C SER A 74 -16.84 -11.79 -24.95
N PHE A 75 -17.37 -10.98 -25.88
CA PHE A 75 -18.81 -10.79 -26.10
C PHE A 75 -19.50 -12.02 -26.72
N ILE A 76 -18.87 -12.70 -27.69
CA ILE A 76 -19.39 -13.93 -28.33
C ILE A 76 -19.30 -15.13 -27.39
N GLN A 77 -18.26 -15.21 -26.55
CA GLN A 77 -18.18 -16.19 -25.46
C GLN A 77 -19.13 -15.88 -24.30
N GLY A 78 -19.94 -14.83 -24.42
CA GLY A 78 -21.10 -14.63 -23.57
C GLY A 78 -22.01 -15.87 -23.59
N VAL A 79 -22.05 -16.55 -22.44
CA VAL A 79 -23.00 -17.59 -22.02
C VAL A 79 -22.64 -19.04 -22.38
N SER A 80 -21.44 -19.49 -22.00
CA SER A 80 -21.31 -20.86 -21.47
C SER A 80 -20.44 -20.84 -20.23
N TYR A 81 -21.04 -20.45 -19.10
CA TYR A 81 -20.39 -20.60 -17.80
C TYR A 81 -20.35 -22.10 -17.46
N THR A 82 -19.15 -22.65 -17.37
CA THR A 82 -18.94 -24.03 -16.92
C THR A 82 -18.77 -24.02 -15.40
N VAL A 83 -19.71 -24.66 -14.71
CA VAL A 83 -19.63 -24.76 -13.23
C VAL A 83 -18.45 -25.67 -12.88
N PRO A 84 -17.52 -25.24 -12.00
CA PRO A 84 -16.44 -26.10 -11.50
C PRO A 84 -16.99 -27.38 -10.87
N GLU A 85 -16.27 -28.50 -11.02
CA GLU A 85 -16.70 -29.81 -10.50
C GLU A 85 -16.93 -29.79 -8.99
N GLU A 86 -16.06 -29.12 -8.22
CA GLU A 86 -16.18 -28.96 -6.76
C GLU A 86 -17.52 -28.31 -6.34
N VAL A 87 -17.98 -27.33 -7.11
CA VAL A 87 -19.23 -26.59 -6.86
C VAL A 87 -20.44 -27.46 -7.23
N LYS A 88 -20.34 -28.23 -8.33
CA LYS A 88 -21.38 -29.18 -8.74
C LYS A 88 -21.53 -30.33 -7.76
N ASP A 89 -20.43 -30.90 -7.30
CA ASP A 89 -20.41 -31.97 -6.30
C ASP A 89 -21.12 -31.53 -5.02
N ALA A 90 -21.03 -30.23 -4.72
CA ALA A 90 -21.70 -29.59 -3.61
C ALA A 90 -23.19 -29.33 -3.74
N GLY A 91 -23.76 -29.58 -4.92
CA GLY A 91 -25.15 -29.30 -5.24
C GLY A 91 -25.41 -27.85 -5.63
N PHE A 92 -24.37 -27.04 -5.79
CA PHE A 92 -24.49 -25.65 -6.24
C PHE A 92 -24.29 -25.56 -7.75
N GLN A 93 -25.00 -24.62 -8.39
CA GLN A 93 -24.97 -24.46 -9.84
C GLN A 93 -24.18 -23.20 -10.28
N ILE A 94 -23.60 -22.45 -9.34
CA ILE A 94 -22.90 -21.20 -9.61
C ILE A 94 -21.71 -21.01 -8.65
N CYS A 95 -20.56 -20.58 -9.17
CA CYS A 95 -19.36 -20.31 -8.35
C CYS A 95 -19.41 -18.88 -7.80
N GLY A 96 -18.69 -18.65 -6.69
CA GLY A 96 -18.52 -17.34 -6.08
C GLY A 96 -17.89 -16.30 -7.02
N ASP A 97 -17.02 -16.71 -7.93
CA ASP A 97 -16.33 -15.78 -8.83
C ASP A 97 -17.26 -15.25 -9.92
N GLU A 98 -18.15 -16.10 -10.45
CA GLU A 98 -19.18 -15.67 -11.40
C GLU A 98 -20.19 -14.74 -10.73
N LEU A 99 -20.63 -15.06 -9.50
CA LEU A 99 -21.46 -14.19 -8.67
C LEU A 99 -20.81 -12.82 -8.44
N GLY A 100 -19.52 -12.80 -8.14
CA GLY A 100 -18.75 -11.57 -7.98
C GLY A 100 -18.74 -10.75 -9.26
N SER A 101 -18.52 -11.37 -10.42
CA SER A 101 -18.51 -10.68 -11.72
C SER A 101 -19.87 -10.07 -12.10
N ILE A 102 -20.97 -10.66 -11.62
CA ILE A 102 -22.33 -10.15 -11.84
C ILE A 102 -22.53 -8.84 -11.07
N VAL A 103 -22.14 -8.82 -9.79
CA VAL A 103 -22.33 -7.65 -8.92
C VAL A 103 -21.30 -6.56 -9.20
N GLU A 104 -20.03 -6.89 -9.37
CA GLU A 104 -18.93 -5.97 -9.67
C GLU A 104 -19.22 -5.10 -10.90
N GLY A 105 -19.64 -5.72 -12.00
CA GLY A 105 -19.89 -5.00 -13.25
C GLY A 105 -21.31 -4.46 -13.41
N HIS A 106 -22.16 -4.51 -12.37
CA HIS A 106 -23.59 -4.18 -12.46
C HIS A 106 -24.25 -4.84 -13.70
N ASN A 107 -23.89 -6.11 -13.95
CA ASN A 107 -24.13 -6.77 -15.22
C ASN A 107 -25.56 -7.32 -15.30
N LEU A 108 -26.52 -6.45 -15.61
CA LEU A 108 -27.94 -6.82 -15.75
C LEU A 108 -28.19 -7.93 -16.77
N ARG A 109 -27.38 -8.01 -17.84
CA ARG A 109 -27.49 -9.07 -18.85
C ARG A 109 -27.15 -10.44 -18.28
N LYS A 110 -26.04 -10.55 -17.55
CA LYS A 110 -25.64 -11.80 -16.88
C LYS A 110 -26.67 -12.20 -15.82
N LEU A 111 -27.17 -11.23 -15.05
CA LEU A 111 -28.23 -11.46 -14.08
C LEU A 111 -29.49 -12.06 -14.74
N LYS A 112 -29.94 -11.51 -15.88
CA LYS A 112 -31.10 -12.03 -16.63
C LYS A 112 -30.87 -13.44 -17.18
N VAL A 113 -29.68 -13.71 -17.72
CA VAL A 113 -29.29 -15.05 -18.20
C VAL A 113 -29.37 -16.10 -17.09
N HIS A 114 -29.07 -15.72 -15.85
CA HIS A 114 -29.13 -16.62 -14.70
C HIS A 114 -30.52 -16.76 -14.07
N GLY A 115 -31.57 -16.17 -14.66
CA GLY A 115 -32.93 -16.22 -14.13
C GLY A 115 -33.26 -15.11 -13.13
N ALA A 116 -32.60 -13.94 -13.28
CA ALA A 116 -32.70 -12.81 -12.36
C ALA A 116 -32.28 -13.19 -10.92
N VAL A 117 -32.80 -12.47 -9.92
CA VAL A 117 -32.45 -12.69 -8.51
C VAL A 117 -32.98 -14.04 -8.01
N GLU A 118 -34.16 -14.45 -8.46
CA GLU A 118 -34.80 -15.73 -8.11
C GLU A 118 -34.01 -16.93 -8.64
N GLY A 119 -33.55 -16.88 -9.90
CA GLY A 119 -32.72 -17.93 -10.47
C GLY A 119 -31.34 -18.03 -9.80
N ILE A 120 -30.78 -16.92 -9.31
CA ILE A 120 -29.56 -16.96 -8.49
C ILE A 120 -29.83 -17.61 -7.14
N ALA A 121 -30.95 -17.31 -6.50
CA ALA A 121 -31.33 -17.94 -5.23
C ALA A 121 -31.50 -19.46 -5.40
N GLU A 122 -32.13 -19.91 -6.49
CA GLU A 122 -32.28 -21.34 -6.82
C GLU A 122 -30.93 -22.03 -7.06
N LYS A 123 -30.03 -21.38 -7.83
CA LYS A 123 -28.68 -21.89 -8.10
C LYS A 123 -27.78 -21.98 -6.86
N LEU A 124 -28.05 -21.15 -5.85
CA LEU A 124 -27.42 -21.19 -4.52
C LEU A 124 -28.13 -22.16 -3.55
N SER A 125 -29.14 -22.90 -4.02
CA SER A 125 -29.97 -23.80 -3.21
C SER A 125 -30.59 -23.07 -2.02
N THR A 126 -31.12 -21.87 -2.26
CA THR A 126 -31.71 -21.01 -1.23
C THR A 126 -33.13 -20.62 -1.58
N SER A 127 -34.01 -20.57 -0.57
CA SER A 127 -35.36 -20.06 -0.72
C SER A 127 -35.37 -18.55 -0.48
N THR A 128 -36.07 -17.78 -1.32
CA THR A 128 -36.24 -16.33 -1.17
C THR A 128 -37.09 -15.94 0.04
N THR A 129 -37.87 -16.88 0.59
CA THR A 129 -38.70 -16.65 1.80
C THR A 129 -38.01 -17.17 3.06
N ASP A 130 -37.46 -18.38 2.98
CA ASP A 130 -36.99 -19.11 4.17
C ASP A 130 -35.49 -18.94 4.40
N GLY A 131 -34.76 -18.43 3.39
CA GLY A 131 -33.31 -18.29 3.44
C GLY A 131 -32.59 -19.62 3.37
N ILE A 132 -31.43 -19.71 4.00
CA ILE A 132 -30.61 -20.93 4.03
C ILE A 132 -31.02 -21.87 5.17
N CYS A 133 -30.75 -23.16 4.97
CA CYS A 133 -30.91 -24.15 6.01
C CYS A 133 -29.81 -24.04 7.07
N THR A 134 -30.16 -24.13 8.35
CA THR A 134 -29.22 -24.01 9.49
C THR A 134 -28.52 -25.34 9.85
N SER A 135 -28.65 -26.39 9.02
CA SER A 135 -27.92 -27.65 9.24
C SER A 135 -26.40 -27.44 9.15
N ALA A 136 -25.65 -27.91 10.15
CA ALA A 136 -24.21 -27.68 10.27
C ALA A 136 -23.41 -28.18 9.04
N ASP A 137 -23.82 -29.31 8.46
CA ASP A 137 -23.12 -29.92 7.31
C ASP A 137 -23.23 -29.05 6.05
N LEU A 138 -24.43 -28.56 5.73
CA LEU A 138 -24.64 -27.68 4.57
C LEU A 138 -23.94 -26.33 4.74
N LEU A 139 -23.92 -25.78 5.96
CA LEU A 139 -23.21 -24.55 6.26
C LEU A 139 -21.69 -24.71 6.11
N SER A 140 -21.14 -25.83 6.61
CA SER A 140 -19.71 -26.13 6.50
C SER A 140 -19.28 -26.29 5.05
N ARG A 141 -20.07 -27.02 4.26
CA ARG A 141 -19.84 -27.19 2.82
C ARG A 141 -19.87 -25.86 2.06
N ARG A 142 -20.81 -24.98 2.41
CA ARG A 142 -20.90 -23.62 1.84
C ARG A 142 -19.69 -22.75 2.22
N LYS A 143 -19.23 -22.85 3.47
CA LYS A 143 -18.02 -22.17 3.96
C LYS A 143 -16.76 -22.62 3.21
N GLU A 144 -16.65 -23.91 2.90
CA GLU A 144 -15.50 -24.47 2.16
C GLU A 144 -15.42 -23.94 0.73
N ILE A 145 -16.56 -23.83 0.04
CA ILE A 145 -16.60 -23.44 -1.38
C ILE A 145 -16.57 -21.92 -1.56
N TYR A 146 -17.45 -21.22 -0.85
CA TYR A 146 -17.61 -19.78 -1.01
C TYR A 146 -16.72 -18.96 -0.08
N GLY A 147 -16.14 -19.58 0.94
CA GLY A 147 -15.33 -18.93 1.95
C GLY A 147 -16.15 -18.33 3.09
N ILE A 148 -15.46 -17.59 3.94
CA ILE A 148 -16.00 -16.94 5.13
C ILE A 148 -15.98 -15.42 4.90
N ASN A 149 -16.94 -14.69 5.48
CA ASN A 149 -16.98 -13.23 5.42
C ASN A 149 -15.93 -12.57 6.33
N LYS A 150 -14.64 -12.83 6.08
CA LYS A 150 -13.52 -12.27 6.83
C LYS A 150 -12.47 -11.71 5.88
N PHE A 151 -12.08 -10.46 6.12
CA PHE A 151 -10.98 -9.83 5.42
C PHE A 151 -9.63 -10.34 5.96
N ILE A 152 -8.60 -10.34 5.12
CA ILE A 152 -7.24 -10.71 5.53
C ILE A 152 -6.78 -9.69 6.56
N GLU A 153 -6.63 -10.12 7.81
CA GLU A 153 -6.05 -9.32 8.88
C GLU A 153 -4.54 -9.53 8.88
N SER A 154 -3.77 -8.45 9.07
CA SER A 154 -2.34 -8.56 9.30
C SER A 154 -2.07 -9.40 10.57
N PRO A 155 -1.09 -10.32 10.55
CA PRO A 155 -0.79 -11.13 11.71
C PRO A 155 -0.37 -10.23 12.88
N PRO A 156 -0.72 -10.61 14.13
CA PRO A 156 -0.37 -9.80 15.29
C PRO A 156 1.16 -9.68 15.41
N ARG A 157 1.66 -8.45 15.55
CA ARG A 157 3.09 -8.21 15.78
C ARG A 157 3.50 -8.81 17.13
N SER A 158 4.63 -9.50 17.12
CA SER A 158 5.22 -10.08 18.33
C SER A 158 5.94 -9.02 19.16
N PHE A 159 6.04 -9.23 20.48
CA PHE A 159 6.79 -8.34 21.38
C PHE A 159 8.22 -8.05 20.89
N TRP A 160 8.91 -9.05 20.35
CA TRP A 160 10.28 -8.91 19.82
C TRP A 160 10.39 -7.95 18.64
N ILE A 161 9.33 -7.80 17.85
CA ILE A 161 9.30 -6.84 16.74
C ILE A 161 9.33 -5.42 17.32
N PHE A 162 8.56 -5.14 18.38
CA PHE A 162 8.59 -3.84 19.06
C PHE A 162 9.96 -3.55 19.70
N VAL A 163 10.62 -4.54 20.28
CA VAL A 163 12.00 -4.39 20.80
C VAL A 163 12.98 -4.05 19.68
N TRP A 164 12.86 -4.73 18.53
CA TRP A 164 13.70 -4.48 17.37
C TRP A 164 13.46 -3.09 16.76
N GLU A 165 12.18 -2.69 16.63
CA GLU A 165 11.79 -1.35 16.17
C GLU A 165 12.32 -0.26 17.12
N ALA A 166 12.20 -0.45 18.44
CA ALA A 166 12.74 0.49 19.44
C ALA A 166 14.28 0.60 19.36
N LEU A 167 14.99 -0.49 19.08
CA LEU A 167 16.45 -0.47 18.92
C LEU A 167 16.92 0.22 17.63
N GLN A 168 16.08 0.26 16.60
CA GLN A 168 16.40 0.91 15.31
C GLN A 168 16.22 2.43 15.34
N ASP A 169 15.72 3.01 16.43
CA ASP A 169 15.66 4.46 16.55
C ASP A 169 17.07 5.08 16.47
N THR A 170 17.21 6.07 15.58
CA THR A 170 18.44 6.80 15.32
C THR A 170 19.06 7.39 16.58
N THR A 171 18.24 7.82 17.55
CA THR A 171 18.72 8.38 18.82
C THR A 171 19.40 7.31 19.68
N LEU A 172 18.77 6.14 19.82
CA LEU A 172 19.27 4.98 20.54
C LEU A 172 20.49 4.36 19.86
N MET A 173 20.55 4.36 18.52
CA MET A 173 21.74 3.94 17.79
C MET A 173 22.95 4.84 18.08
N ILE A 174 22.78 6.17 18.10
CA ILE A 174 23.86 7.11 18.43
C ILE A 174 24.34 6.87 19.88
N LEU A 175 23.40 6.72 20.82
CA LEU A 175 23.72 6.38 22.21
C LEU A 175 24.46 5.05 22.32
N GLY A 176 24.06 4.04 21.54
CA GLY A 176 24.72 2.74 21.47
C GLY A 176 26.16 2.83 20.96
N VAL A 177 26.42 3.63 19.92
CA VAL A 177 27.78 3.89 19.42
C VAL A 177 28.63 4.61 20.48
N CYS A 178 28.07 5.62 21.15
CA CYS A 178 28.74 6.32 22.25
C CYS A 178 29.07 5.37 23.42
N ALA A 179 28.13 4.49 23.78
CA ALA A 179 28.33 3.47 24.81
C ALA A 179 29.46 2.50 24.41
N PHE A 180 29.48 2.06 23.15
CA PHE A 180 30.52 1.18 22.63
C PHE A 180 31.90 1.84 22.65
N VAL A 181 32.02 3.08 22.16
CA VAL A 181 33.29 3.83 22.19
C VAL A 181 33.75 4.04 23.64
N SER A 182 32.84 4.39 24.55
CA SER A 182 33.17 4.59 25.96
C SER A 182 33.65 3.31 26.63
N LEU A 183 33.01 2.17 26.31
CA LEU A 183 33.42 0.86 26.80
C LEU A 183 34.83 0.48 26.29
N VAL A 184 35.12 0.68 25.00
CA VAL A 184 36.44 0.38 24.42
C VAL A 184 37.52 1.26 25.04
N VAL A 185 37.28 2.56 25.17
CA VAL A 185 38.24 3.50 25.77
C VAL A 185 38.48 3.13 27.24
N GLY A 186 37.43 2.88 28.03
CA GLY A 186 37.56 2.51 29.44
C GLY A 186 38.33 1.21 29.67
N ILE A 187 38.12 0.19 28.82
CA ILE A 187 38.90 -1.05 28.88
C ILE A 187 40.37 -0.81 28.53
N MET A 188 40.66 0.04 27.53
CA MET A 188 42.04 0.33 27.11
C MET A 188 42.81 1.18 28.13
N THR A 189 42.17 2.13 28.82
CA THR A 189 42.86 3.04 29.76
C THR A 189 43.06 2.44 31.15
N GLU A 190 42.05 1.73 31.67
CA GLU A 190 41.99 1.35 33.09
C GLU A 190 42.01 -0.18 33.32
N GLY A 191 41.93 -0.97 32.24
CA GLY A 191 41.97 -2.42 32.27
C GLY A 191 40.69 -3.06 32.82
N TRP A 192 40.53 -4.36 32.57
CA TRP A 192 39.42 -5.16 33.10
C TRP A 192 39.70 -5.49 34.58
N PRO A 193 38.75 -5.32 35.53
CA PRO A 193 37.32 -5.03 35.39
C PRO A 193 36.88 -3.60 35.78
N LYS A 194 37.78 -2.76 36.30
CA LYS A 194 37.41 -1.45 36.87
C LYS A 194 36.99 -0.41 35.82
N GLY A 195 37.66 -0.37 34.67
CA GLY A 195 37.34 0.57 33.58
C GLY A 195 36.10 0.22 32.76
N ALA A 196 35.52 -0.98 32.97
CA ALA A 196 34.33 -1.43 32.25
C ALA A 196 33.02 -0.96 32.89
N HIS A 197 33.04 -0.51 34.16
CA HIS A 197 31.83 -0.17 34.91
C HIS A 197 31.06 1.02 34.32
N ASP A 198 31.77 2.04 33.84
CA ASP A 198 31.16 3.24 33.26
C ASP A 198 30.44 2.93 31.93
N GLY A 199 31.07 2.16 31.04
CA GLY A 199 30.44 1.72 29.79
C GLY A 199 29.28 0.74 30.04
N LEU A 200 29.42 -0.16 31.01
CA LEU A 200 28.37 -1.11 31.39
C LEU A 200 27.12 -0.40 31.95
N GLY A 201 27.29 0.67 32.72
CA GLY A 201 26.18 1.47 33.24
C GLY A 201 25.36 2.13 32.14
N ILE A 202 26.01 2.61 31.07
CA ILE A 202 25.34 3.21 29.91
C ILE A 202 24.56 2.14 29.15
N VAL A 203 25.17 0.98 28.88
CA VAL A 203 24.50 -0.14 28.22
C VAL A 203 23.28 -0.61 29.02
N ALA A 204 23.42 -0.75 30.34
CA ALA A 204 22.30 -1.12 31.22
C ALA A 204 21.16 -0.09 31.18
N SER A 205 21.49 1.20 31.12
CA SER A 205 20.49 2.28 31.00
C SER A 205 19.73 2.22 29.67
N ILE A 206 20.44 1.99 28.56
CA ILE A 206 19.83 1.84 27.23
C ILE A 206 18.88 0.63 27.21
N LEU A 207 19.31 -0.52 27.76
CA LEU A 207 18.46 -1.71 27.84
C LEU A 207 17.20 -1.46 28.66
N LEU A 208 17.30 -0.73 29.78
CA LEU A 208 16.13 -0.38 30.59
C LEU A 208 15.16 0.51 29.79
N VAL A 209 15.67 1.55 29.11
CA VAL A 209 14.83 2.45 28.31
C VAL A 209 14.12 1.67 27.19
N VAL A 210 14.86 0.87 26.41
CA VAL A 210 14.28 0.03 25.33
C VAL A 210 13.21 -0.90 25.88
N PHE A 211 13.43 -1.51 27.05
CA PHE A 211 12.44 -2.38 27.67
C PHE A 211 11.17 -1.63 28.09
N VAL A 212 11.31 -0.43 28.66
CA VAL A 212 10.18 0.43 29.04
C VAL A 212 9.40 0.88 27.80
N THR A 213 10.09 1.35 26.76
CA THR A 213 9.47 1.78 25.50
C THR A 213 8.75 0.62 24.82
N ALA A 214 9.41 -0.51 24.61
CA ALA A 214 8.79 -1.69 23.98
C ALA A 214 7.60 -2.22 24.78
N THR A 215 7.65 -2.17 26.12
CA THR A 215 6.51 -2.56 26.97
C THR A 215 5.34 -1.57 26.84
N SER A 216 5.63 -0.27 26.78
CA SER A 216 4.62 0.78 26.57
C SER A 216 3.93 0.61 25.22
N ASP A 217 4.69 0.49 24.14
CA ASP A 217 4.18 0.34 22.78
C ASP A 217 3.40 -0.96 22.62
N TYR A 218 3.89 -2.06 23.22
CA TYR A 218 3.16 -3.32 23.24
C TYR A 218 1.82 -3.20 23.97
N ARG A 219 1.77 -2.54 25.13
CA ARG A 219 0.51 -2.27 25.86
C ARG A 219 -0.44 -1.40 25.05
N GLN A 220 0.07 -0.39 24.35
CA GLN A 220 -0.75 0.46 23.48
C GLN A 220 -1.33 -0.35 22.30
N SER A 221 -0.53 -1.24 21.69
CA SER A 221 -0.97 -2.13 20.62
C SER A 221 -2.07 -3.10 21.07
N LEU A 222 -1.98 -3.61 22.31
CA LEU A 222 -3.02 -4.47 22.89
C LEU A 222 -4.33 -3.72 23.10
N GLN A 223 -4.28 -2.47 23.54
CA GLN A 223 -5.49 -1.64 23.71
C GLN A 223 -6.19 -1.39 22.37
N PHE A 224 -5.43 -1.09 21.31
CA PHE A 224 -5.98 -0.98 19.96
C PHE A 224 -6.63 -2.30 19.51
N LYS A 225 -5.99 -3.43 19.80
CA LYS A 225 -6.52 -4.76 19.47
C LYS A 225 -7.82 -5.07 20.22
N ASP A 226 -7.94 -4.68 21.48
CA ASP A 226 -9.16 -4.87 22.26
C ASP A 226 -10.30 -3.98 21.73
N LEU A 227 -10.01 -2.72 21.39
CA LEU A 227 -10.97 -1.83 20.74
C LEU A 227 -11.43 -2.41 19.39
N ASP A 228 -10.49 -2.93 18.59
CA ASP A 228 -10.84 -3.58 17.33
C ASP A 228 -11.68 -4.82 17.57
N LYS A 229 -11.37 -5.66 18.56
CA LYS A 229 -12.21 -6.82 18.91
C LYS A 229 -13.63 -6.43 19.27
N GLU A 230 -13.84 -5.31 19.96
CA GLU A 230 -15.19 -4.79 20.24
C GLU A 230 -15.87 -4.27 18.96
N LYS A 231 -15.16 -3.56 18.08
CA LYS A 231 -15.68 -3.15 16.76
C LYS A 231 -16.07 -4.35 15.88
N LYS A 232 -15.47 -5.53 16.10
CA LYS A 232 -15.80 -6.75 15.37
C LYS A 232 -17.13 -7.39 15.80
N LYS A 233 -17.75 -6.98 16.92
CA LYS A 233 -19.04 -7.51 17.39
C LYS A 233 -20.25 -6.87 16.69
N ILE A 234 -20.17 -6.67 15.38
CA ILE A 234 -21.33 -6.19 14.62
C ILE A 234 -22.22 -7.39 14.32
N THR A 235 -23.51 -7.24 14.65
CA THR A 235 -24.53 -8.24 14.39
C THR A 235 -25.48 -7.75 13.32
N VAL A 236 -25.86 -8.65 12.42
CA VAL A 236 -26.76 -8.37 11.29
C VAL A 236 -27.99 -9.26 11.42
N GLN A 237 -29.15 -8.70 11.06
CA GLN A 237 -30.40 -9.46 11.03
C GLN A 237 -30.49 -10.25 9.72
N VAL A 238 -30.57 -11.58 9.84
CA VAL A 238 -30.74 -12.48 8.69
C VAL A 238 -31.95 -13.37 8.84
N THR A 239 -32.46 -13.91 7.74
CA THR A 239 -33.47 -14.98 7.74
C THR A 239 -32.82 -16.31 7.38
N ARG A 240 -32.95 -17.28 8.29
CA ARG A 240 -32.54 -18.69 8.09
C ARG A 240 -33.67 -19.58 8.59
N ASN A 241 -33.97 -20.68 7.88
CA ASN A 241 -35.12 -21.56 8.16
C ASN A 241 -36.48 -20.81 8.34
N GLY A 242 -36.68 -19.68 7.66
CA GLY A 242 -37.90 -18.86 7.80
C GLY A 242 -37.97 -17.97 9.05
N TYR A 243 -36.99 -18.05 9.94
CA TYR A 243 -36.95 -17.23 11.16
C TYR A 243 -35.90 -16.12 11.04
N ARG A 244 -36.24 -14.93 11.58
CA ARG A 244 -35.28 -13.82 11.70
C ARG A 244 -34.39 -14.05 12.91
N GLN A 245 -33.08 -14.07 12.70
CA GLN A 245 -32.07 -14.23 13.73
C GLN A 245 -30.95 -13.21 13.56
N LYS A 246 -30.34 -12.79 14.67
CA LYS A 246 -29.13 -11.95 14.65
C LYS A 246 -27.93 -12.86 14.61
N ILE A 247 -27.08 -12.70 13.59
CA ILE A 247 -25.81 -13.41 13.48
C ILE A 247 -24.65 -12.42 13.38
N SER A 248 -23.43 -12.88 13.63
CA SER A 248 -22.23 -12.07 13.40
C SER A 248 -22.02 -11.84 11.90
N ILE A 249 -21.45 -10.68 11.53
CA ILE A 249 -21.03 -10.40 10.14
C ILE A 249 -20.13 -11.50 9.58
N TYR A 250 -19.26 -12.11 10.40
CA TYR A 250 -18.32 -13.13 9.96
C TYR A 250 -18.97 -14.47 9.59
N ASP A 251 -20.16 -14.74 10.09
CA ASP A 251 -20.90 -15.98 9.81
C ASP A 251 -21.87 -15.84 8.63
N LEU A 252 -21.85 -14.70 7.94
CA LEU A 252 -22.60 -14.48 6.70
C LEU A 252 -22.03 -15.33 5.58
N LEU A 253 -22.93 -15.95 4.82
CA LEU A 253 -22.60 -16.80 3.68
C LEU A 253 -23.41 -16.36 2.46
N PRO A 254 -22.91 -16.60 1.23
CA PRO A 254 -23.72 -16.39 0.03
C PRO A 254 -25.04 -17.13 0.14
N GLY A 255 -26.14 -16.51 -0.29
CA GLY A 255 -27.49 -17.04 -0.21
C GLY A 255 -28.23 -16.73 1.10
N ASP A 256 -27.55 -16.16 2.11
CA ASP A 256 -28.27 -15.58 3.26
C ASP A 256 -29.16 -14.41 2.81
N ILE A 257 -30.29 -14.25 3.49
CA ILE A 257 -31.17 -13.10 3.31
C ILE A 257 -30.95 -12.13 4.46
N VAL A 258 -30.36 -10.99 4.15
CA VAL A 258 -30.07 -9.91 5.11
C VAL A 258 -31.21 -8.89 5.08
N HIS A 259 -31.61 -8.41 6.26
CA HIS A 259 -32.55 -7.30 6.40
C HIS A 259 -31.75 -6.04 6.72
N LEU A 260 -31.86 -5.04 5.86
CA LEU A 260 -31.20 -3.75 6.01
C LEU A 260 -32.24 -2.67 6.29
N ALA A 261 -31.95 -1.82 7.26
CA ALA A 261 -32.71 -0.64 7.60
C ALA A 261 -31.87 0.63 7.46
N ILE A 262 -32.53 1.77 7.63
CA ILE A 262 -31.90 3.10 7.57
C ILE A 262 -30.73 3.16 8.57
N GLY A 263 -29.56 3.58 8.08
CA GLY A 263 -28.34 3.73 8.86
C GLY A 263 -27.45 2.49 8.90
N ASP A 264 -27.95 1.33 8.47
CA ASP A 264 -27.16 0.10 8.42
C ASP A 264 -26.09 0.16 7.31
N GLN A 265 -24.94 -0.44 7.57
CA GLN A 265 -23.90 -0.66 6.56
C GLN A 265 -24.12 -2.02 5.90
N VAL A 266 -24.02 -2.06 4.57
CA VAL A 266 -24.14 -3.30 3.79
C VAL A 266 -22.95 -4.21 4.13
N PRO A 267 -23.19 -5.42 4.68
CA PRO A 267 -22.13 -6.24 5.27
C PRO A 267 -21.36 -7.12 4.26
N ALA A 268 -21.91 -7.30 3.07
CA ALA A 268 -21.37 -8.12 1.98
C ALA A 268 -22.05 -7.72 0.67
N ASP A 269 -21.46 -8.06 -0.47
CA ASP A 269 -22.06 -7.78 -1.77
C ASP A 269 -23.31 -8.66 -1.95
N GLY A 270 -24.34 -8.10 -2.59
CA GLY A 270 -25.61 -8.78 -2.71
C GLY A 270 -26.55 -8.20 -3.74
N LEU A 271 -27.72 -8.83 -3.83
CA LEU A 271 -28.79 -8.46 -4.73
C LEU A 271 -30.05 -8.05 -3.96
N PHE A 272 -30.74 -7.03 -4.44
CA PHE A 272 -32.01 -6.58 -3.90
C PHE A 272 -33.11 -7.63 -4.15
N LEU A 273 -33.78 -8.08 -3.10
CA LEU A 273 -34.94 -8.99 -3.20
C LEU A 273 -36.25 -8.22 -3.12
N SER A 274 -36.47 -7.49 -2.03
CA SER A 274 -37.73 -6.79 -1.75
C SER A 274 -37.49 -5.67 -0.76
N GLY A 275 -38.15 -4.52 -0.91
CA GLY A 275 -37.95 -3.39 -0.02
C GLY A 275 -38.80 -2.18 -0.40
N PHE A 276 -38.65 -1.11 0.35
CA PHE A 276 -39.33 0.15 0.11
C PHE A 276 -38.31 1.29 -0.02
N SER A 277 -38.36 1.98 -1.17
CA SER A 277 -37.59 3.20 -1.50
C SER A 277 -36.16 3.21 -0.97
N LEU A 278 -35.34 2.24 -1.41
CA LEU A 278 -33.99 2.07 -0.91
C LEU A 278 -33.03 3.07 -1.55
N LEU A 279 -32.50 3.98 -0.73
CA LEU A 279 -31.43 4.91 -1.13
C LEU A 279 -30.13 4.49 -0.45
N ILE A 280 -29.10 4.22 -1.27
CA ILE A 280 -27.77 3.82 -0.80
C ILE A 280 -26.77 4.93 -1.06
N ASP A 281 -25.94 5.20 -0.07
CA ASP A 281 -24.78 6.08 -0.17
C ASP A 281 -23.54 5.25 -0.52
N GLU A 282 -23.05 5.44 -1.75
CA GLU A 282 -21.85 4.76 -2.28
C GLU A 282 -20.57 5.61 -2.13
N SER A 283 -20.64 6.76 -1.47
CA SER A 283 -19.49 7.66 -1.29
C SER A 283 -18.27 6.99 -0.66
N SER A 284 -18.48 5.94 0.14
CA SER A 284 -17.39 5.17 0.74
C SER A 284 -16.58 4.35 -0.27
N LEU A 285 -17.19 3.94 -1.38
CA LEU A 285 -16.54 3.09 -2.40
C LEU A 285 -16.15 3.89 -3.66
N THR A 286 -17.04 4.73 -4.17
CA THR A 286 -16.83 5.48 -5.42
C THR A 286 -16.33 6.91 -5.19
N GLY A 287 -16.54 7.45 -3.98
CA GLY A 287 -16.29 8.86 -3.67
C GLY A 287 -17.37 9.81 -4.19
N GLU A 288 -18.42 9.30 -4.82
CA GLU A 288 -19.55 10.09 -5.29
C GLU A 288 -20.59 10.24 -4.17
N SER A 289 -20.96 11.49 -3.85
CA SER A 289 -21.88 11.79 -2.74
C SER A 289 -23.37 11.68 -3.10
N GLU A 290 -23.70 11.42 -4.37
CA GLU A 290 -25.09 11.31 -4.81
C GLU A 290 -25.64 9.92 -4.46
N PRO A 291 -26.75 9.83 -3.70
CA PRO A 291 -27.30 8.54 -3.32
C PRO A 291 -27.93 7.85 -4.52
N ILE A 292 -27.69 6.55 -4.64
CA ILE A 292 -28.22 5.72 -5.72
C ILE A 292 -29.51 5.04 -5.26
N ASN A 293 -30.53 5.08 -6.11
CA ASN A 293 -31.78 4.38 -5.87
C ASN A 293 -31.69 2.93 -6.36
N VAL A 294 -31.88 1.99 -5.43
CA VAL A 294 -31.84 0.55 -5.71
C VAL A 294 -33.26 0.04 -5.87
N THR A 295 -33.54 -0.52 -7.04
CA THR A 295 -34.85 -1.05 -7.44
C THR A 295 -34.68 -2.45 -8.02
N ALA A 296 -35.76 -3.19 -8.24
CA ALA A 296 -35.72 -4.51 -8.90
C ALA A 296 -35.04 -4.47 -10.29
N GLU A 297 -35.06 -3.32 -10.99
CA GLU A 297 -34.38 -3.13 -12.27
C GLU A 297 -32.87 -2.96 -12.14
N ASN A 298 -32.41 -2.39 -11.02
CA ASN A 298 -31.00 -2.20 -10.67
C ASN A 298 -30.73 -2.78 -9.27
N PRO A 299 -30.72 -4.12 -9.13
CA PRO A 299 -30.80 -4.76 -7.82
C PRO A 299 -29.42 -4.99 -7.20
N PHE A 300 -28.44 -4.10 -7.37
CA PHE A 300 -27.08 -4.33 -6.86
C PHE A 300 -26.86 -3.60 -5.53
N LEU A 301 -26.26 -4.29 -4.57
CA LEU A 301 -25.81 -3.71 -3.32
C LEU A 301 -24.35 -4.10 -3.10
N LEU A 302 -23.51 -3.10 -2.80
CA LEU A 302 -22.08 -3.28 -2.61
C LEU A 302 -21.74 -3.22 -1.13
N SER A 303 -20.85 -4.10 -0.70
CA SER A 303 -20.29 -4.13 0.66
C SER A 303 -19.65 -2.78 0.99
N GLY A 304 -19.82 -2.34 2.24
CA GLY A 304 -19.24 -1.09 2.73
C GLY A 304 -20.09 0.16 2.49
N THR A 305 -21.07 0.09 1.58
CA THR A 305 -22.05 1.17 1.35
C THR A 305 -23.03 1.31 2.51
N LYS A 306 -23.65 2.48 2.64
CA LYS A 306 -24.54 2.79 3.77
C LYS A 306 -25.97 3.05 3.31
N VAL A 307 -26.95 2.48 4.01
CA VAL A 307 -28.36 2.75 3.72
C VAL A 307 -28.72 4.14 4.25
N ARG A 308 -29.04 5.05 3.33
CA ARG A 308 -29.43 6.43 3.65
C ARG A 308 -30.91 6.55 3.95
N ASP A 309 -31.75 5.84 3.21
CA ASP A 309 -33.21 5.82 3.40
C ASP A 309 -33.80 4.49 2.94
N GLY A 310 -35.00 4.17 3.46
CA GLY A 310 -35.75 2.97 3.13
C GLY A 310 -35.35 1.72 3.92
N SER A 311 -35.87 0.57 3.47
CA SER A 311 -35.54 -0.74 4.04
C SER A 311 -35.60 -1.80 2.96
N CYS A 312 -34.77 -2.83 3.07
CA CYS A 312 -34.79 -3.92 2.10
C CYS A 312 -34.38 -5.28 2.69
N LYS A 313 -34.75 -6.31 1.95
CA LYS A 313 -34.17 -7.65 2.02
C LYS A 313 -33.18 -7.79 0.88
N MET A 314 -31.99 -8.23 1.23
CA MET A 314 -30.88 -8.45 0.30
C MET A 314 -30.48 -9.92 0.32
N LEU A 315 -30.28 -10.52 -0.86
CA LEU A 315 -29.65 -11.82 -1.02
C LEU A 315 -28.14 -11.64 -1.11
N ILE A 316 -27.37 -12.24 -0.21
CA ILE A 316 -25.90 -12.18 -0.28
C ILE A 316 -25.42 -13.00 -1.48
N THR A 317 -24.50 -12.46 -2.29
CA THR A 317 -23.93 -13.19 -3.44
C THR A 317 -22.46 -13.53 -3.21
N THR A 318 -21.66 -12.60 -2.69
CA THR A 318 -20.24 -12.85 -2.39
C THR A 318 -19.89 -12.30 -1.01
N VAL A 319 -18.88 -12.92 -0.37
CA VAL A 319 -18.45 -12.59 0.99
C VAL A 319 -16.93 -12.48 1.07
N GLY A 320 -16.45 -11.76 2.08
CA GLY A 320 -15.02 -11.64 2.39
C GLY A 320 -14.23 -10.98 1.26
N MET A 321 -13.10 -11.58 0.90
CA MET A 321 -12.17 -11.06 -0.11
C MET A 321 -12.73 -11.04 -1.53
N ARG A 322 -13.83 -11.78 -1.80
CA ARG A 322 -14.49 -11.79 -3.12
C ARG A 322 -15.41 -10.58 -3.34
N THR A 323 -15.69 -9.80 -2.30
CA THR A 323 -16.49 -8.57 -2.42
C THR A 323 -15.69 -7.42 -3.03
N GLN A 324 -16.37 -6.42 -3.58
CA GLN A 324 -15.74 -5.20 -4.07
C GLN A 324 -14.92 -4.49 -2.98
N TRP A 325 -15.52 -4.37 -1.78
CA TRP A 325 -14.84 -3.81 -0.62
C TRP A 325 -13.62 -4.64 -0.22
N GLY A 326 -13.71 -5.97 -0.27
CA GLY A 326 -12.60 -6.87 0.03
C GLY A 326 -11.43 -6.71 -0.93
N LYS A 327 -11.70 -6.59 -2.24
CA LYS A 327 -10.68 -6.33 -3.27
C LYS A 327 -10.03 -4.96 -3.09
N LEU A 328 -10.83 -3.93 -2.79
CA LEU A 328 -10.33 -2.59 -2.50
C LEU A 328 -9.43 -2.60 -1.27
N MET A 329 -9.86 -3.24 -0.18
CA MET A 329 -9.08 -3.33 1.06
C MET A 329 -7.79 -4.14 0.88
N ALA A 330 -7.80 -5.18 0.03
CA ALA A 330 -6.59 -5.93 -0.34
C ALA A 330 -5.56 -5.02 -1.03
N THR A 331 -6.02 -4.23 -2.00
CA THR A 331 -5.18 -3.30 -2.77
C THR A 331 -4.62 -2.20 -1.86
N LEU A 332 -5.43 -1.68 -0.94
CA LEU A 332 -5.00 -0.70 0.06
C LEU A 332 -3.99 -1.30 1.05
N SER A 333 -4.19 -2.55 1.46
CA SER A 333 -3.26 -3.23 2.39
C SER A 333 -1.91 -3.56 1.72
N GLU A 334 -1.88 -3.78 0.40
CA GLU A 334 -0.64 -3.91 -0.37
C GLU A 334 0.13 -2.58 -0.50
N GLY A 335 -0.56 -1.44 -0.36
CA GLY A 335 0.03 -0.10 -0.44
C GLY A 335 0.98 0.26 0.70
N GLY A 336 1.03 -0.53 1.77
CA GLY A 336 1.81 -0.25 2.98
C GLY A 336 1.07 0.63 3.98
N ASP A 337 1.56 0.66 5.22
CA ASP A 337 1.08 1.58 6.26
C ASP A 337 1.45 3.02 5.85
N ASP A 338 0.62 3.67 5.05
CA ASP A 338 0.77 5.08 4.74
C ASP A 338 0.65 5.89 6.05
N GLU A 339 1.70 6.66 6.36
CA GLU A 339 1.70 7.53 7.54
C GLU A 339 0.48 8.47 7.49
N THR A 340 -0.24 8.56 8.61
CA THR A 340 -1.42 9.42 8.68
C THR A 340 -1.03 10.86 8.32
N PRO A 341 -1.92 11.65 7.66
CA PRO A 341 -1.59 13.02 7.24
C PRO A 341 -1.20 13.93 8.42
N LEU A 342 -1.57 13.55 9.65
CA LEU A 342 -1.14 14.20 10.88
C LEU A 342 0.31 13.84 11.25
N GLN A 343 0.69 12.56 11.17
CA GLN A 343 2.07 12.11 11.44
C GLN A 343 3.06 12.75 10.47
N VAL A 344 2.73 12.84 9.19
CA VAL A 344 3.59 13.51 8.19
C VAL A 344 3.86 14.97 8.56
N LYS A 345 2.83 15.70 9.02
CA LYS A 345 2.98 17.09 9.48
C LYS A 345 3.85 17.19 10.74
N LEU A 346 3.66 16.27 11.70
CA LEU A 346 4.46 16.23 12.92
C LEU A 346 5.92 15.87 12.64
N ASN A 347 6.20 14.93 11.74
CA ASN A 347 7.54 14.61 11.26
C ASN A 347 8.21 15.83 10.60
N GLY A 348 7.45 16.63 9.85
CA GLY A 348 7.92 17.91 9.33
C GLY A 348 8.32 18.90 10.43
N VAL A 349 7.54 19.02 11.50
CA VAL A 349 7.88 19.89 12.65
C VAL A 349 9.09 19.33 13.42
N ALA A 350 9.11 18.04 13.69
CA ALA A 350 10.19 17.36 14.41
C ALA A 350 11.55 17.53 13.69
N THR A 351 11.57 17.43 12.36
CA THR A 351 12.80 17.63 11.57
C THR A 351 13.29 19.08 11.60
N ILE A 352 12.40 20.08 11.66
CA ILE A 352 12.80 21.49 11.82
C ILE A 352 13.43 21.70 13.20
N ILE A 353 12.80 21.20 14.25
CA ILE A 353 13.33 21.27 15.62
C ILE A 353 14.69 20.56 15.69
N GLY A 354 14.81 19.38 15.08
CA GLY A 354 16.06 18.63 14.99
C GLY A 354 17.19 19.40 14.30
N LYS A 355 16.91 20.11 13.20
CA LYS A 355 17.90 20.95 12.50
C LYS A 355 18.38 22.13 13.35
N ILE A 356 17.46 22.81 14.04
CA ILE A 356 17.80 23.91 14.95
C ILE A 356 18.63 23.38 16.11
N GLY A 357 18.23 22.25 16.69
CA GLY A 357 18.99 21.55 17.74
C GLY A 357 20.41 21.20 17.33
N LEU A 358 20.57 20.62 16.15
CA LEU A 358 21.88 20.27 15.60
C LEU A 358 22.76 21.50 15.40
N PHE A 359 22.20 22.61 14.92
CA PHE A 359 22.93 23.87 14.74
C PHE A 359 23.51 24.39 16.06
N PHE A 360 22.69 24.44 17.12
CA PHE A 360 23.17 24.84 18.45
C PHE A 360 24.17 23.84 19.05
N ALA A 361 23.99 22.53 18.83
CA ALA A 361 24.93 21.51 19.27
C ALA A 361 26.32 21.69 18.63
N VAL A 362 26.39 21.98 17.33
CA VAL A 362 27.66 22.23 16.62
C VAL A 362 28.34 23.50 17.13
N ILE A 363 27.57 24.59 17.35
CA ILE A 363 28.13 25.84 17.88
C ILE A 363 28.71 25.63 19.28
N THR A 364 27.97 24.97 20.16
CA THR A 364 28.42 24.73 21.54
C THR A 364 29.65 23.82 21.57
N PHE A 365 29.71 22.78 20.73
CA PHE A 365 30.89 21.94 20.57
C PHE A 365 32.11 22.75 20.09
N ALA A 366 31.94 23.60 19.07
CA ALA A 366 33.03 24.44 18.56
C ALA A 366 33.60 25.40 19.63
N VAL A 367 32.72 26.02 20.42
CA VAL A 367 33.13 26.91 21.53
C VAL A 367 33.94 26.14 22.60
N LEU A 368 33.51 24.93 22.95
CA LEU A 368 34.24 24.09 23.91
C LEU A 368 35.62 23.67 23.39
N VAL A 369 35.72 23.27 22.11
CA VAL A 369 37.00 22.90 21.47
C VAL A 369 37.94 24.11 21.40
N GLN A 370 37.43 25.27 21.01
CA GLN A 370 38.22 26.50 20.98
C GLN A 370 38.73 26.86 22.38
N GLY A 371 37.88 26.77 23.41
CA GLY A 371 38.26 27.00 24.80
C GLY A 371 39.34 26.05 25.31
N LEU A 372 39.27 24.76 24.92
CA LEU A 372 40.31 23.77 25.22
C LEU A 372 41.63 24.09 24.51
N TYR A 373 41.57 24.47 23.23
CA TYR A 373 42.76 24.80 22.45
C TYR A 373 43.47 26.06 22.96
N SER A 374 42.71 27.11 23.30
CA SER A 374 43.25 28.34 23.91
C SER A 374 43.91 28.08 25.26
N ARG A 375 43.40 27.14 26.07
CA ARG A 375 44.08 26.73 27.31
C ARG A 375 45.37 25.97 27.04
N LYS A 376 45.38 25.06 26.07
CA LYS A 376 46.57 24.28 25.71
C LYS A 376 47.71 25.15 25.15
N LEU A 377 47.39 26.27 24.49
CA LEU A 377 48.38 27.25 24.02
C LEU A 377 48.82 28.26 25.09
N GLY A 378 48.09 28.38 26.20
CA GLY A 378 48.42 29.29 27.31
C GLY A 378 49.33 28.67 28.39
N GLU A 379 49.47 27.35 28.43
CA GLU A 379 50.37 26.66 29.38
C GLU A 379 51.74 26.39 28.73
N GLY A 380 52.72 27.23 29.05
CA GLY A 380 54.14 26.93 28.83
C GLY A 380 54.63 25.76 29.70
N PRO A 381 55.81 25.19 29.40
CA PRO A 381 56.20 23.82 29.78
C PRO A 381 56.64 23.62 31.25
N ASN A 382 56.12 24.38 32.22
CA ASN A 382 56.46 24.20 33.63
C ASN A 382 55.24 24.41 34.54
N GLY A 383 54.81 23.36 35.23
CA GLY A 383 53.97 23.50 36.43
C GLY A 383 52.83 22.49 36.51
N ALA A 384 53.07 21.40 37.23
CA ALA A 384 52.03 20.52 37.75
C ALA A 384 50.99 21.33 38.55
N GLY A 385 49.72 21.25 38.16
CA GLY A 385 48.66 22.09 38.73
C GLY A 385 47.25 21.63 38.39
N LEU A 386 46.89 20.42 38.82
CA LEU A 386 45.58 20.06 39.35
C LEU A 386 44.34 20.18 38.44
N TRP A 387 43.79 19.00 38.12
CA TRP A 387 42.43 18.73 37.66
C TRP A 387 41.35 19.43 38.50
N MET A 388 41.04 20.70 38.20
CA MET A 388 39.86 21.37 38.74
C MET A 388 39.13 22.12 37.63
N MET A 389 38.06 21.50 37.13
CA MET A 389 36.99 22.16 36.39
C MET A 389 36.54 23.43 37.14
N PRO A 390 36.67 24.65 36.58
CA PRO A 390 36.07 25.81 37.19
C PRO A 390 34.62 25.91 36.70
N LYS A 391 33.70 25.73 37.65
CA LYS A 391 32.27 26.09 37.64
C LYS A 391 31.96 27.50 37.07
N LYS A 392 32.96 28.31 36.74
CA LYS A 392 32.83 29.68 36.23
C LYS A 392 32.34 29.78 34.78
N CYS A 393 32.52 28.75 33.95
CA CYS A 393 32.06 28.80 32.56
C CYS A 393 30.53 28.61 32.43
N TRP A 394 29.90 27.94 33.42
CA TRP A 394 28.45 27.79 33.45
C TRP A 394 27.76 29.11 33.81
N ASN A 395 28.28 29.87 34.78
CA ASN A 395 27.69 31.14 35.21
C ASN A 395 27.84 32.31 34.21
N THR A 396 28.62 32.14 33.15
CA THR A 396 28.80 33.16 32.10
C THR A 396 27.89 32.95 30.87
N LEU A 397 27.20 31.81 30.77
CA LEU A 397 26.12 31.68 29.80
C LEU A 397 24.87 32.38 30.35
N PRO A 398 24.16 33.18 29.53
CA PRO A 398 22.91 33.80 29.96
C PRO A 398 21.96 32.72 30.46
N LEU A 399 21.29 32.97 31.59
CA LEU A 399 20.40 32.02 32.27
C LEU A 399 19.39 31.36 31.30
N GLN A 400 19.01 32.09 30.23
CA GLN A 400 18.17 31.59 29.15
C GLN A 400 18.78 30.42 28.37
N LEU A 401 20.10 30.41 28.09
CA LEU A 401 20.76 29.28 27.41
C LEU A 401 20.96 28.07 28.34
N GLN A 402 21.17 28.28 29.64
CA GLN A 402 21.21 27.18 30.61
C GLN A 402 19.84 26.55 30.78
N LEU A 403 18.78 27.37 30.87
CA LEU A 403 17.40 26.87 30.84
C LEU A 403 17.09 26.19 29.51
N LEU A 404 17.54 26.75 28.38
CA LEU A 404 17.34 26.12 27.07
C LEU A 404 18.03 24.76 27.01
N TRP A 405 19.26 24.64 27.52
CA TRP A 405 20.01 23.38 27.52
C TRP A 405 19.43 22.35 28.48
N LEU A 406 18.96 22.76 29.66
CA LEU A 406 18.22 21.89 30.59
C LEU A 406 16.83 21.51 30.05
N LEU A 407 16.15 22.40 29.35
CA LEU A 407 14.90 22.12 28.63
C LEU A 407 15.14 21.25 27.40
N PHE A 408 16.30 21.37 26.74
CA PHE A 408 16.69 20.54 25.61
C PHE A 408 17.06 19.14 26.07
N LEU A 409 17.81 19.00 27.18
CA LEU A 409 18.10 17.70 27.78
C LEU A 409 16.83 17.03 28.34
N ARG A 410 15.92 17.81 28.95
CA ARG A 410 14.62 17.28 29.37
C ARG A 410 13.70 16.96 28.21
N GLY A 411 13.75 17.73 27.11
CA GLY A 411 12.98 17.49 25.90
C GLY A 411 13.44 16.27 25.12
N PHE A 412 14.75 15.99 25.12
CA PHE A 412 15.34 14.80 24.48
C PHE A 412 15.22 13.52 25.33
N LEU A 413 14.83 13.64 26.61
CA LEU A 413 14.50 12.50 27.47
C LEU A 413 12.99 12.18 27.49
N TRP A 414 12.19 12.97 26.76
CA TRP A 414 10.73 12.86 26.71
C TRP A 414 10.17 12.78 25.27
N LEU A 415 11.00 12.98 24.26
CA LEU A 415 10.87 12.32 22.96
C LEU A 415 11.64 11.01 23.02
#